data_AF-A0A7R9TPI9-F1
#
_entry.id   AF-A0A7R9TPI9-F1
#
_cell.length_a   1.000
_cell.length_b   1.000
_cell.length_c   1.000
_cell.angle_alpha   90.00
_cell.angle_beta   90.00
_cell.angle_gamma   90.00
#
_symmetry.space_group_name_H-M   'P 1'
#
loop_
_entity.id
_entity.type
_entity.pdbx_description
1 polymer ?
#
loop_
_entity_poly.entity_id
_entity_poly.type
_entity_poly.pdbx_seq_one_letter_code
_entity_poly.pdbx_strand_id
1 'polypeptide(L)'
;GKSARARARAGAAGAMVVGQPIIELEAGWEDMRKGVAKLINILEGENEEPFGVDLYMHLYTTIYNMCTQKPPHDYSPQLYERYRQSFNDYITAKVLPALREERDEQMLRALVKRWENHKVMVRWLSRFFNYLDRYYVTRHSLNKLNVVGLVAFRDLVFAELKKPVKDAVLVLVNKEREGWPGP
;
A
#
# COMPACT_ATOMS: atom_id res chain seq x y z
N GLY A 1 14.64 31.62 -15.73
CA GLY A 1 15.68 30.68 -15.24
C GLY A 1 15.30 29.87 -14.00
N LYS A 2 14.11 29.25 -13.93
CA LYS A 2 13.72 28.29 -12.87
C LYS A 2 13.66 26.83 -13.35
N SER A 3 13.71 26.62 -14.67
CA SER A 3 13.61 25.29 -15.31
C SER A 3 14.89 24.44 -15.23
N ALA A 4 16.05 25.06 -15.02
CA ALA A 4 17.33 24.34 -14.97
C ALA A 4 17.61 23.69 -13.60
N ARG A 5 17.05 24.23 -12.50
CA ARG A 5 17.28 23.70 -11.14
C ARG A 5 16.46 22.44 -10.83
N ALA A 6 15.35 22.20 -11.52
CA ALA A 6 14.56 20.97 -11.36
C ALA A 6 15.22 19.74 -12.00
N ARG A 7 16.07 19.93 -13.02
CA ARG A 7 16.82 18.83 -13.67
C ARG A 7 18.04 18.35 -12.86
N ALA A 8 18.52 19.14 -11.90
CA ALA A 8 19.78 18.86 -11.20
C ALA A 8 19.64 17.98 -9.94
N ARG A 9 18.42 17.65 -9.47
CA ARG A 9 18.21 16.81 -8.28
C ARG A 9 17.72 15.38 -8.56
N ALA A 10 17.60 15.01 -9.83
CA ALA A 10 17.26 13.65 -10.25
C ALA A 10 18.49 12.81 -10.67
N GLY A 11 19.70 13.36 -10.56
CA GLY A 11 20.93 12.79 -11.13
C GLY A 11 21.82 11.96 -10.19
N ALA A 12 21.35 11.56 -9.01
CA ALA A 12 22.20 10.88 -8.01
C ALA A 12 21.69 9.50 -7.56
N ALA A 13 20.77 8.87 -8.31
CA ALA A 13 20.35 7.50 -8.05
C ALA A 13 20.62 6.64 -9.30
N GLY A 14 21.77 5.98 -9.29
CA GLY A 14 22.06 4.80 -10.11
C GLY A 14 22.43 5.09 -11.56
N ALA A 15 23.71 5.33 -11.83
CA ALA A 15 24.27 4.87 -13.09
C ALA A 15 23.92 3.39 -13.24
N MET A 16 23.38 3.00 -14.40
CA MET A 16 23.08 1.62 -14.74
C MET A 16 24.39 0.81 -14.56
N VAL A 17 24.47 -0.05 -13.54
CA VAL A 17 25.61 -0.95 -13.41
C VAL A 17 25.43 -2.01 -14.49
N VAL A 18 26.11 -1.80 -15.61
CA VAL A 18 26.23 -2.79 -16.69
C VAL A 18 26.77 -4.08 -16.06
N GLY A 19 25.97 -5.14 -16.03
CA GLY A 19 26.37 -6.45 -15.50
C GLY A 19 25.59 -7.00 -14.31
N GLN A 20 24.52 -6.35 -13.82
CA GLN A 20 23.62 -7.00 -12.86
C GLN A 20 22.85 -8.16 -13.52
N PRO A 21 22.74 -9.33 -12.86
CA PRO A 21 21.98 -10.46 -13.38
C PRO A 21 20.49 -10.10 -13.50
N ILE A 22 19.81 -10.70 -14.48
CA ILE A 22 18.36 -10.56 -14.65
C ILE A 22 17.66 -11.16 -13.43
N ILE A 23 16.78 -10.37 -12.82
CA ILE A 23 15.86 -10.81 -11.78
C ILE A 23 14.57 -11.24 -12.49
N GLU A 24 14.30 -12.54 -12.50
CA GLU A 24 13.03 -13.07 -13.01
C GLU A 24 11.84 -12.59 -12.17
N LEU A 25 10.68 -12.44 -12.82
CA LEU A 25 9.48 -11.86 -12.21
C LEU A 25 9.12 -12.53 -10.88
N GLU A 26 9.06 -13.86 -10.85
CA GLU A 26 8.66 -14.57 -9.63
C GLU A 26 9.72 -14.53 -8.53
N ALA A 27 11.00 -14.55 -8.90
CA ALA A 27 12.08 -14.46 -7.93
C ALA A 27 12.09 -13.11 -7.23
N GLY A 28 12.04 -12.01 -8.00
CA GLY A 28 11.98 -10.67 -7.42
C GLY A 28 10.68 -10.42 -6.65
N TRP A 29 9.56 -11.00 -7.12
CA TRP A 29 8.30 -10.88 -6.40
C TRP A 29 8.24 -11.69 -5.11
N GLU A 30 8.91 -12.83 -5.01
CA GLU A 30 9.04 -13.60 -3.78
C GLU A 30 9.63 -12.73 -2.66
N ASP A 31 10.70 -12.00 -2.96
CA ASP A 31 11.34 -11.10 -2.01
C ASP A 31 10.41 -9.95 -1.61
N MET A 32 9.70 -9.38 -2.60
CA MET A 32 8.67 -8.38 -2.33
C MET A 32 7.55 -8.92 -1.44
N ARG A 33 7.08 -10.14 -1.68
CA ARG A 33 6.02 -10.76 -0.90
C ARG A 33 6.41 -10.96 0.55
N LYS A 34 7.66 -11.39 0.81
CA LYS A 34 8.21 -11.47 2.18
C LYS A 34 8.23 -10.09 2.85
N GLY A 35 8.65 -9.06 2.13
CA GLY A 35 8.62 -7.67 2.61
C GLY A 35 7.21 -7.18 2.93
N VAL A 36 6.23 -7.47 2.06
CA VAL A 36 4.81 -7.15 2.26
C VAL A 36 4.25 -7.91 3.47
N ALA A 37 4.54 -9.20 3.60
CA ALA A 37 4.10 -10.02 4.72
C ALA A 37 4.64 -9.49 6.06
N LYS A 38 5.94 -9.17 6.13
CA LYS A 38 6.54 -8.54 7.32
C LYS A 38 5.83 -7.22 7.66
N LEU A 39 5.56 -6.38 6.67
CA LEU A 39 4.84 -5.13 6.89
C LEU A 39 3.42 -5.38 7.43
N ILE A 40 2.71 -6.38 6.88
CA ILE A 40 1.38 -6.77 7.37
C ILE A 40 1.47 -7.22 8.84
N ASN A 41 2.41 -8.08 9.21
CA ASN A 41 2.60 -8.54 10.59
C ASN A 41 2.81 -7.36 11.56
N ILE A 42 3.64 -6.38 11.19
CA ILE A 42 3.84 -5.15 11.98
C ILE A 42 2.52 -4.38 12.15
N LEU A 43 1.74 -4.23 11.08
CA LEU A 43 0.46 -3.50 11.12
C LEU A 43 -0.61 -4.22 11.94
N GLU A 44 -0.60 -5.55 11.91
CA GLU A 44 -1.48 -6.40 12.70
C GLU A 44 -1.06 -6.49 14.18
N GLY A 45 0.11 -5.94 14.53
CA GLY A 45 0.64 -5.97 15.89
C GLY A 45 1.16 -7.34 16.31
N GLU A 46 1.52 -8.18 15.33
CA GLU A 46 2.22 -9.45 15.58
C GLU A 46 3.66 -9.17 16.08
N ASN A 47 4.28 -10.17 16.73
CA ASN A 47 5.65 -10.03 17.22
C ASN A 47 6.65 -10.05 16.05
N GLU A 48 6.81 -8.90 15.42
CA GLU A 48 7.62 -8.71 14.23
C GLU A 48 8.58 -7.55 14.44
N GLU A 49 9.85 -7.75 14.10
CA GLU A 49 10.86 -6.72 14.27
C GLU A 49 10.56 -5.50 13.38
N PRO A 50 10.91 -4.27 13.81
CA PRO A 50 10.76 -3.07 13.00
C PRO A 50 11.42 -3.20 11.62
N PHE A 51 10.90 -2.46 10.66
CA PHE A 51 11.43 -2.48 9.30
C PHE A 51 12.83 -1.84 9.24
N GLY A 52 13.86 -2.65 9.03
CA GLY A 52 15.24 -2.20 8.92
C GLY A 52 15.56 -1.46 7.62
N VAL A 53 16.59 -0.61 7.66
CA VAL A 53 17.07 0.15 6.49
C VAL A 53 17.57 -0.78 5.39
N ASP A 54 18.26 -1.86 5.75
CA ASP A 54 18.82 -2.82 4.78
C ASP A 54 17.72 -3.52 3.98
N LEU A 55 16.65 -3.98 4.67
CA LEU A 55 15.50 -4.58 4.01
C LEU A 55 14.77 -3.54 3.13
N TYR A 56 14.62 -2.31 3.61
CA TYR A 56 14.05 -1.23 2.79
C TYR A 56 14.85 -1.01 1.49
N MET A 57 16.17 -0.91 1.61
CA MET A 57 17.07 -0.70 0.46
C MET A 57 17.04 -1.88 -0.49
N HIS A 58 17.02 -3.11 0.03
CA HIS A 58 16.88 -4.32 -0.77
C HIS A 58 15.59 -4.30 -1.60
N LEU A 59 14.42 -4.14 -0.97
CA LEU A 59 13.13 -4.16 -1.68
C LEU A 59 12.99 -3.02 -2.71
N TYR A 60 13.42 -1.81 -2.35
CA TYR A 60 13.45 -0.69 -3.29
C TYR A 60 14.34 -1.00 -4.50
N THR A 61 15.54 -1.55 -4.25
CA THR A 61 16.51 -1.88 -5.31
C THR A 61 16.00 -3.01 -6.20
N THR A 62 15.35 -4.03 -5.63
CA THR A 62 14.72 -5.12 -6.38
C THR A 62 13.68 -4.57 -7.36
N ILE A 63 12.75 -3.73 -6.90
CA ILE A 63 11.75 -3.11 -7.80
C ILE A 63 12.42 -2.24 -8.86
N TYR A 64 13.38 -1.40 -8.46
CA TYR A 64 14.11 -0.54 -9.39
C TYR A 64 14.77 -1.36 -10.51
N ASN A 65 15.48 -2.43 -10.15
CA ASN A 65 16.17 -3.30 -11.10
C ASN A 65 15.17 -3.98 -12.04
N MET A 66 14.08 -4.56 -11.52
CA MET A 66 13.05 -5.20 -12.33
C MET A 66 12.34 -4.24 -13.30
N CYS A 67 12.25 -2.94 -12.97
CA CYS A 67 11.68 -1.92 -13.85
C CYS A 67 12.69 -1.34 -14.87
N THR A 68 13.99 -1.55 -14.68
CA THR A 68 15.06 -0.98 -15.53
C THR A 68 15.80 -2.03 -16.36
N GLN A 69 15.48 -3.31 -16.15
CA GLN A 69 15.89 -4.41 -16.99
C GLN A 69 15.49 -4.19 -18.46
N LYS A 70 16.34 -4.65 -19.37
CA LYS A 70 16.06 -4.54 -20.80
C LYS A 70 14.90 -5.48 -21.19
N PRO A 71 14.12 -5.13 -22.23
CA PRO A 71 13.16 -6.05 -22.82
C PRO A 71 13.83 -7.40 -23.15
N PRO A 72 13.13 -8.53 -22.92
CA PRO A 72 11.72 -8.67 -22.51
C PRO A 72 11.46 -8.60 -20.99
N HIS A 73 12.45 -8.26 -20.17
CA HIS A 73 12.40 -8.39 -18.71
C HIS A 73 12.07 -7.09 -17.97
N ASP A 74 11.50 -6.09 -18.64
CA ASP A 74 10.88 -4.94 -17.97
C ASP A 74 9.53 -5.39 -17.39
N TYR A 75 9.48 -5.53 -16.07
CA TYR A 75 8.30 -6.01 -15.37
C TYR A 75 7.44 -4.89 -14.80
N SER A 76 7.63 -3.64 -15.23
CA SER A 76 6.87 -2.49 -14.73
C SER A 76 5.33 -2.70 -14.79
N PRO A 77 4.74 -3.23 -15.88
CA PRO A 77 3.32 -3.51 -15.94
C PRO A 77 2.85 -4.51 -14.89
N GLN A 78 3.57 -5.63 -14.74
CA GLN A 78 3.23 -6.71 -13.81
C GLN A 78 3.38 -6.25 -12.36
N LEU A 79 4.42 -5.46 -12.06
CA LEU A 79 4.65 -4.91 -10.73
C LEU A 79 3.57 -3.88 -10.35
N TYR A 80 3.07 -3.09 -11.29
CA TYR A 80 1.95 -2.18 -11.04
C TYR A 80 0.66 -2.93 -10.68
N GLU A 81 0.38 -4.05 -11.36
CA GLU A 81 -0.79 -4.87 -11.02
C GLU A 81 -0.62 -5.58 -9.67
N ARG A 82 0.55 -6.18 -9.42
CA ARG A 82 0.85 -6.85 -8.15
C ARG A 82 0.86 -5.88 -6.95
N TYR A 83 1.19 -4.61 -7.17
CA TYR A 83 1.03 -3.56 -6.16
C TYR A 83 -0.44 -3.41 -5.74
N ARG A 84 -1.37 -3.33 -6.69
CA ARG A 84 -2.81 -3.29 -6.38
C ARG A 84 -3.25 -4.57 -5.67
N GLN A 85 -2.84 -5.73 -6.18
CA GLN A 85 -3.21 -7.02 -5.63
C GLN A 85 -2.81 -7.17 -4.16
N SER A 86 -1.64 -6.66 -3.78
CA SER A 86 -1.16 -6.71 -2.40
C SER A 86 -2.12 -6.05 -1.40
N PHE A 87 -2.80 -4.97 -1.79
CA PHE A 87 -3.85 -4.36 -0.97
C PHE A 87 -5.12 -5.19 -0.95
N ASN A 88 -5.55 -5.70 -2.11
CA ASN A 88 -6.76 -6.51 -2.20
C ASN A 88 -6.65 -7.77 -1.33
N ASP A 89 -5.49 -8.42 -1.35
CA ASP A 89 -5.20 -9.60 -0.53
C ASP A 89 -5.25 -9.26 0.95
N TYR A 90 -4.55 -8.21 1.37
CA TYR A 90 -4.57 -7.77 2.77
C TYR A 90 -5.97 -7.40 3.25
N ILE A 91 -6.72 -6.64 2.44
CA ILE A 91 -8.08 -6.21 2.78
C ILE A 91 -8.98 -7.43 2.94
N THR A 92 -8.93 -8.36 1.98
CA THR A 92 -9.81 -9.53 1.97
C THR A 92 -9.46 -10.53 3.07
N ALA A 93 -8.18 -10.75 3.34
CA ALA A 93 -7.72 -11.77 4.28
C ALA A 93 -7.71 -11.30 5.75
N LYS A 94 -7.51 -10.00 6.02
CA LYS A 94 -7.32 -9.49 7.39
C LYS A 94 -8.30 -8.38 7.77
N VAL A 95 -8.55 -7.42 6.87
CA VAL A 95 -9.37 -6.24 7.19
C VAL A 95 -10.85 -6.59 7.25
N LEU A 96 -11.41 -7.15 6.18
CA LEU A 96 -12.84 -7.47 6.11
C LEU A 96 -13.28 -8.46 7.19
N PRO A 97 -12.57 -9.58 7.45
CA PRO A 97 -12.94 -10.49 8.53
C PRO A 97 -13.02 -9.79 9.89
N ALA A 98 -11.99 -9.01 10.26
CA ALA A 98 -11.97 -8.30 11.52
C ALA A 98 -13.09 -7.25 11.65
N LEU A 99 -13.54 -6.65 10.54
CA LEU A 99 -14.65 -5.69 10.57
C LEU A 99 -16.02 -6.38 10.65
N ARG A 100 -16.15 -7.61 10.14
CA ARG A 100 -17.39 -8.41 10.20
C ARG A 100 -17.65 -8.98 11.60
N GLU A 101 -16.59 -9.23 12.36
CA GLU A 101 -16.68 -9.77 13.73
C GLU A 101 -17.20 -8.73 14.73
N GLU A 102 -16.99 -7.45 14.45
CA GLU A 102 -17.37 -6.34 15.31
C GLU A 102 -18.74 -5.75 14.93
N ARG A 103 -19.41 -5.09 15.89
CA ARG A 103 -20.67 -4.36 15.65
C ARG A 103 -20.65 -2.96 16.21
N ASP A 104 -21.59 -2.13 15.77
CA ASP A 104 -21.88 -0.80 16.31
C ASP A 104 -20.61 0.05 16.51
N GLU A 105 -20.36 0.53 17.72
CA GLU A 105 -19.22 1.41 18.02
C GLU A 105 -17.87 0.68 17.91
N GLN A 106 -17.80 -0.58 18.30
CA GLN A 106 -16.59 -1.39 18.18
C GLN A 106 -16.20 -1.56 16.71
N MET A 107 -17.18 -1.80 15.82
CA MET A 107 -16.95 -1.85 14.38
C MET A 107 -16.42 -0.52 13.84
N LEU A 108 -16.95 0.62 14.30
CA LEU A 108 -16.45 1.94 13.90
C LEU A 108 -15.01 2.18 14.37
N ARG A 109 -14.68 1.79 15.61
CA ARG A 109 -13.30 1.87 16.15
C ARG A 109 -12.34 0.97 15.37
N ALA A 110 -12.77 -0.25 15.07
CA ALA A 110 -12.01 -1.18 14.24
C ALA A 110 -11.79 -0.61 12.83
N LEU A 111 -12.83 -0.03 12.21
CA LEU A 111 -12.73 0.61 10.88
C LEU A 111 -11.68 1.72 10.86
N VAL A 112 -11.68 2.61 11.86
CA VAL A 112 -10.69 3.68 11.98
C VAL A 112 -9.27 3.10 12.13
N LYS A 113 -9.08 2.12 13.04
CA LYS A 113 -7.78 1.45 13.21
C LYS A 113 -7.28 0.83 11.90
N ARG A 114 -8.14 0.09 11.21
CA ARG A 114 -7.82 -0.57 9.93
C ARG A 114 -7.47 0.45 8.84
N TRP A 115 -8.16 1.59 8.79
CA TRP A 115 -7.84 2.67 7.87
C TRP A 115 -6.48 3.31 8.14
N GLU A 116 -6.15 3.57 9.41
CA GLU A 116 -4.82 4.09 9.78
C GLU A 116 -3.70 3.12 9.39
N ASN A 117 -3.88 1.82 9.66
CA ASN A 117 -2.96 0.78 9.21
C ASN A 117 -2.82 0.75 7.69
N HIS A 118 -3.92 0.83 6.96
CA HIS A 118 -3.92 0.85 5.50
C HIS A 118 -3.15 2.05 4.94
N LYS A 119 -3.31 3.25 5.52
CA LYS A 119 -2.53 4.43 5.12
C LYS A 119 -1.02 4.24 5.37
N VAL A 120 -0.63 3.53 6.44
CA VAL A 120 0.77 3.16 6.67
C VAL A 120 1.25 2.22 5.56
N MET A 121 0.48 1.18 5.24
CA MET A 121 0.79 0.23 4.16
C MET A 121 0.96 0.94 2.81
N VAL A 122 0.04 1.85 2.45
CA VAL A 122 0.10 2.66 1.22
C VAL A 122 1.39 3.47 1.17
N ARG A 123 1.79 4.10 2.28
CA ARG A 123 3.03 4.89 2.34
C ARG A 123 4.27 4.02 2.11
N TRP A 124 4.35 2.84 2.73
CA TRP A 124 5.50 1.94 2.58
C TRP A 124 5.59 1.34 1.19
N LEU A 125 4.51 0.74 0.68
CA LEU A 125 4.50 0.17 -0.66
C LEU A 125 4.76 1.25 -1.72
N SER A 126 4.19 2.45 -1.60
CA SER A 126 4.48 3.52 -2.57
C SER A 126 5.94 3.96 -2.58
N ARG A 127 6.69 3.76 -1.48
CA ARG A 127 8.13 4.02 -1.42
C ARG A 127 8.92 2.93 -2.13
N PHE A 128 8.62 1.65 -1.88
CA PHE A 128 9.28 0.53 -2.56
C PHE A 128 9.06 0.59 -4.08
N PHE A 129 7.84 0.91 -4.50
CA PHE A 129 7.45 0.95 -5.90
C PHE A 129 7.61 2.32 -6.55
N ASN A 130 8.27 3.29 -5.90
CA ASN A 130 8.29 4.70 -6.33
C ASN A 130 8.80 4.91 -7.76
N TYR A 131 9.63 3.99 -8.28
CA TYR A 131 10.09 4.05 -9.66
C TYR A 131 8.94 3.99 -10.67
N LEU A 132 7.90 3.17 -10.41
CA LEU A 132 6.74 3.06 -11.28
C LEU A 132 6.03 4.41 -11.44
N ASP A 133 5.81 5.15 -10.35
CA ASP A 133 5.19 6.47 -10.39
C ASP A 133 5.97 7.45 -11.30
N ARG A 134 7.30 7.43 -11.18
CA ARG A 134 8.19 8.34 -11.93
C ARG A 134 8.23 8.03 -13.43
N TYR A 135 8.14 6.76 -13.81
CA TYR A 135 8.38 6.34 -15.19
C TYR A 135 7.19 5.64 -15.81
N TYR A 136 6.82 4.45 -15.32
CA TYR A 136 5.75 3.66 -15.92
C TYR A 136 4.39 4.35 -15.87
N VAL A 137 3.92 4.73 -14.67
CA VAL A 137 2.64 5.41 -14.45
C VAL A 137 2.57 6.71 -15.25
N THR A 138 3.64 7.51 -15.22
CA THR A 138 3.70 8.78 -15.94
C THR A 138 3.65 8.58 -17.46
N ARG A 139 4.39 7.61 -18.01
CA ARG A 139 4.40 7.32 -19.46
C ARG A 139 3.07 6.78 -19.97
N HIS A 140 2.36 6.01 -19.14
CA HIS A 140 1.10 5.36 -19.51
C HIS A 140 -0.14 6.12 -19.03
N SER A 141 0.03 7.31 -18.42
CA SER A 141 -1.06 8.12 -17.86
C SER A 141 -1.98 7.34 -16.90
N LEU A 142 -1.38 6.46 -16.09
CA LEU A 142 -2.09 5.65 -15.11
C LEU A 142 -2.30 6.43 -13.80
N ASN A 143 -3.14 5.87 -12.91
CA ASN A 143 -3.28 6.41 -11.57
C ASN A 143 -1.98 6.22 -10.77
N LYS A 144 -1.60 7.24 -10.01
CA LYS A 144 -0.46 7.18 -9.10
C LYS A 144 -0.67 6.09 -8.04
N LEU A 145 0.43 5.48 -7.60
CA LEU A 145 0.41 4.38 -6.64
C LEU A 145 -0.35 4.74 -5.36
N ASN A 146 -0.12 5.94 -4.82
CA ASN A 146 -0.83 6.40 -3.62
C ASN A 146 -2.36 6.42 -3.82
N VAL A 147 -2.83 6.82 -5.00
CA VAL A 147 -4.26 6.82 -5.34
C VAL A 147 -4.77 5.40 -5.46
N VAL A 148 -4.05 4.52 -6.17
CA VAL A 148 -4.41 3.11 -6.34
C VAL A 148 -4.58 2.43 -4.98
N GLY A 149 -3.63 2.61 -4.07
CA GLY A 149 -3.68 2.03 -2.73
C GLY A 149 -4.86 2.54 -1.89
N LEU A 150 -5.14 3.85 -1.90
CA LEU A 150 -6.27 4.42 -1.15
C LEU A 150 -7.62 3.97 -1.74
N VAL A 151 -7.71 3.91 -3.07
CA VAL A 151 -8.92 3.48 -3.77
C VAL A 151 -9.23 2.01 -3.51
N ALA A 152 -8.22 1.13 -3.38
CA ALA A 152 -8.45 -0.28 -3.06
C ALA A 152 -9.25 -0.47 -1.75
N PHE A 153 -8.91 0.27 -0.70
CA PHE A 153 -9.64 0.22 0.57
C PHE A 153 -11.07 0.75 0.43
N ARG A 154 -11.24 1.90 -0.24
CA ARG A 154 -12.57 2.45 -0.52
C ARG A 154 -13.42 1.45 -1.30
N ASP A 155 -12.90 0.86 -2.34
CA ASP A 155 -13.72 0.03 -3.22
C ASP A 155 -14.13 -1.28 -2.55
N LEU A 156 -13.24 -1.89 -1.77
CA LEU A 156 -13.54 -3.17 -1.11
C LEU A 156 -14.27 -3.00 0.23
N VAL A 157 -13.77 -2.13 1.11
CA VAL A 157 -14.32 -1.98 2.47
C VAL A 157 -15.63 -1.21 2.47
N PHE A 158 -15.71 -0.13 1.67
CA PHE A 158 -16.90 0.70 1.64
C PHE A 158 -18.05 0.03 0.89
N ALA A 159 -17.78 -0.81 -0.13
CA ALA A 159 -18.80 -1.60 -0.79
C ALA A 159 -19.57 -2.49 0.20
N GLU A 160 -18.88 -3.02 1.21
CA GLU A 160 -19.47 -3.91 2.20
C GLU A 160 -20.07 -3.15 3.40
N LEU A 161 -19.32 -2.19 3.95
CA LEU A 161 -19.66 -1.59 5.25
C LEU A 161 -20.51 -0.33 5.16
N LYS A 162 -20.84 0.17 3.96
CA LYS A 162 -21.62 1.40 3.80
C LYS A 162 -22.90 1.42 4.62
N LYS A 163 -23.68 0.32 4.61
CA LYS A 163 -24.94 0.24 5.35
C LYS A 163 -24.71 0.09 6.86
N PRO A 164 -23.94 -0.92 7.34
CA PRO A 164 -23.64 -1.06 8.77
C PRO A 164 -23.06 0.20 9.41
N VAL A 165 -22.11 0.86 8.76
CA VAL A 165 -21.46 2.08 9.28
C VAL A 165 -22.47 3.23 9.40
N LYS A 166 -23.30 3.43 8.37
CA LYS A 166 -24.34 4.47 8.41
C LYS A 166 -25.32 4.22 9.57
N ASP A 167 -25.76 2.98 9.75
CA ASP A 167 -26.73 2.62 10.78
C ASP A 167 -26.12 2.81 12.19
N ALA A 168 -24.88 2.38 12.40
CA ALA A 168 -24.16 2.58 13.68
C ALA A 168 -23.95 4.06 14.02
N VAL A 169 -23.59 4.90 13.04
CA VAL A 169 -23.42 6.34 13.24
C VAL A 169 -24.74 7.01 13.61
N LEU A 170 -25.85 6.63 12.97
CA LEU A 170 -27.18 7.17 13.31
C LEU A 170 -27.58 6.82 14.74
N VAL A 171 -27.29 5.60 15.20
CA VAL A 171 -27.54 5.18 16.59
C VAL A 171 -26.76 6.06 17.57
N LEU A 172 -25.48 6.33 17.31
CA LEU A 172 -24.65 7.18 18.17
C LEU A 172 -25.17 8.63 18.24
N VAL A 173 -25.53 9.21 17.09
CA VAL A 173 -26.09 10.57 17.05
C VAL A 173 -27.41 10.68 17.81
N ASN A 174 -28.29 9.67 17.71
CA ASN A 174 -29.54 9.67 18.46
C ASN A 174 -29.31 9.56 19.97
N LYS A 175 -28.38 8.70 20.40
CA LYS A 175 -27.99 8.60 21.82
C LYS A 175 -27.46 9.92 22.39
N GLU A 176 -26.66 10.66 21.61
CA GLU A 176 -26.15 11.97 22.01
C GLU A 176 -27.28 13.00 22.14
N ARG A 177 -28.25 12.99 21.20
CA ARG A 177 -29.41 13.90 21.22
C ARG A 177 -30.37 13.64 22.38
N GLU A 178 -30.50 12.40 22.82
CA GLU A 178 -31.37 11.99 23.92
C GLU A 178 -30.73 12.19 25.31
N GLY A 179 -29.49 12.71 25.37
CA GLY A 179 -28.85 13.14 26.62
C GLY A 179 -28.25 12.00 27.45
N TRP A 180 -27.85 10.89 26.82
CA TRP A 180 -27.31 9.72 27.54
C TRP A 180 -26.01 10.05 28.32
N PRO A 181 -26.01 9.97 29.67
CA PRO A 181 -24.78 9.92 30.45
C PRO A 181 -24.21 8.51 30.30
N GLY A 182 -22.99 8.34 29.78
CA GLY A 182 -22.34 7.03 29.65
C GLY A 182 -22.29 6.23 30.97
N PRO A 183 -21.96 4.92 30.92
CA PRO A 183 -21.80 4.11 32.15
C PRO A 183 -20.77 4.70 33.11
#